data_AF-A0A9Q1K3W5-F1
#
_entry.id   AF-A0A9Q1K3W5-F1
#
_cell.length_a   1.000
_cell.length_b   1.000
_cell.length_c   1.000
_cell.angle_alpha   90.00
_cell.angle_beta   90.00
_cell.angle_gamma   90.00
#
_symmetry.space_group_name_H-M   'P 1'
#
loop_
_entity.id
_entity.type
_entity.pdbx_description
1 polymer ?
#
loop_
_entity_poly.entity_id
_entity_poly.type
_entity_poly.pdbx_seq_one_letter_code
_entity_poly.pdbx_strand_id
1 'polypeptide(L)'
;MARMLPRTCIVIFLLSSFTVLFLSPIVWGTPLLNLTLPHQHPHPEEIVQEVHRRVNVSLSRRQTLEAQGKDQVSCITGNPIDDCWRCDPNWPNNRQHLADCAIGFGYKALGGKGGPIYVVTNPSDRDPDKPKPGTLRDAVSQPGPVWIIFAGDMVIKLKRPLMVTSFKTIDGRGAHVEVTGGGCISIEHVTNVIIHNINIHHCYPANSDGDGLHILGSSNIWVDHCSLSNCADGLIDCTEGSTAITISNCYFSHHDKVMLLGHSDDYSADRGMQITVAFNRFGEALVQRMPRCRFGFFHVVNNDYTSWGEYAVGGSSNPTINSQGNRYIAPSNPNAKEVTRRLDTKENEWERWNWRTEGDLMANGAFFVPSGDGVNAHYVLASSVEPKSAAFIDQLTLNSGVLLANGGTGYDIANPGSRSGGISSGGGGGGGGGFIPGSGVGYAPPGFGGDGGYFGGDGGWFFSSAPPLHSHETFIILSGLIIFTFYTFTNYYPPLLQLLLS
;
A
#
# COMPACT_ATOMS: atom_id res chain seq x y z
N MET A 1 44.14 31.07 -66.81
CA MET A 1 44.75 31.98 -65.82
C MET A 1 43.74 32.32 -64.75
N ALA A 2 43.84 31.71 -63.57
CA ALA A 2 43.25 32.24 -62.35
C ALA A 2 44.14 31.79 -61.19
N ARG A 3 44.69 32.79 -60.50
CA ARG A 3 45.77 32.69 -59.52
C ARG A 3 45.28 32.05 -58.22
N MET A 4 46.12 31.19 -57.64
CA MET A 4 46.04 30.78 -56.25
C MET A 4 46.15 32.00 -55.33
N LEU A 5 45.21 32.16 -54.41
CA LEU A 5 45.37 33.00 -53.21
C LEU A 5 45.96 32.14 -52.07
N PRO A 6 46.74 32.74 -51.14
CA PRO A 6 47.72 32.04 -50.32
C PRO A 6 47.13 31.38 -49.07
N ARG A 7 47.77 30.27 -48.66
CA ARG A 7 47.45 29.40 -47.50
C ARG A 7 47.47 30.08 -46.11
N THR A 8 47.57 31.40 -46.01
CA THR A 8 47.71 32.12 -44.73
C THR A 8 46.40 32.56 -44.07
N CYS A 9 45.25 32.49 -44.75
CA CYS A 9 43.96 32.83 -44.13
C CYS A 9 43.24 31.64 -43.45
N ILE A 10 43.68 30.40 -43.69
CA ILE A 10 43.02 29.20 -43.12
C ILE A 10 43.53 28.87 -41.72
N VAL A 11 44.75 29.28 -41.37
CA VAL A 11 45.36 28.96 -40.05
C VAL A 11 44.81 29.86 -38.92
N ILE A 12 44.35 31.07 -39.23
CA ILE A 12 43.81 31.98 -38.20
C ILE A 12 42.38 31.60 -37.77
N PHE A 13 41.57 31.00 -38.65
CA PHE A 13 40.22 30.53 -38.30
C PHE A 13 40.21 29.22 -37.49
N LEU A 14 41.28 28.42 -37.57
CA LEU A 14 41.41 27.16 -36.82
C LEU A 14 41.99 27.34 -35.41
N LEU A 15 42.66 28.46 -35.12
CA LEU A 15 43.17 28.78 -33.77
C LEU A 15 42.19 29.60 -32.92
N SER A 16 41.20 30.29 -33.52
CA SER A 16 40.16 31.01 -32.77
C SER A 16 38.95 30.14 -32.39
N SER A 17 38.83 28.94 -32.96
CA SER A 17 37.76 27.98 -32.64
C SER A 17 38.21 26.94 -31.58
N PHE A 18 39.50 26.87 -31.26
CA PHE A 18 40.03 25.93 -30.27
C PHE A 18 40.14 26.51 -28.85
N THR A 19 40.08 27.83 -28.68
CA THR A 19 40.18 28.49 -27.36
C THR A 19 38.83 28.81 -26.70
N VAL A 20 37.71 28.62 -27.40
CA VAL A 20 36.36 28.81 -26.82
C VAL A 20 35.79 27.52 -26.20
N LEU A 21 36.44 26.37 -26.41
CA LEU A 21 35.96 25.07 -25.91
C LEU A 21 36.55 24.62 -24.56
N PHE A 22 37.42 25.41 -23.91
CA PHE A 22 38.09 25.02 -22.67
C PHE A 22 37.89 25.95 -21.46
N LEU A 23 36.91 26.86 -21.49
CA LEU A 23 36.57 27.74 -20.36
C LEU A 23 35.08 27.75 -20.02
N SER A 24 34.41 26.61 -20.16
CA SER A 24 33.15 26.36 -19.45
C SER A 24 33.40 25.25 -18.43
N PRO A 25 33.08 25.45 -17.14
CA PRO A 25 32.97 24.33 -16.22
C PRO A 25 31.77 23.52 -16.70
N ILE A 26 32.03 22.48 -17.49
CA ILE A 26 31.05 21.43 -17.73
C ILE A 26 30.88 20.77 -16.37
N VAL A 27 29.89 21.25 -15.61
CA VAL A 27 29.28 20.48 -14.54
C VAL A 27 28.80 19.22 -15.23
N TRP A 28 29.52 18.12 -15.03
CA TRP A 28 29.00 16.78 -15.28
C TRP A 28 27.89 16.56 -14.24
N GLY A 29 26.76 17.23 -14.45
CA GLY A 29 25.50 16.75 -13.93
C GLY A 29 25.29 15.44 -14.66
N THR A 30 25.49 14.32 -13.95
CA THR A 30 24.80 13.10 -14.30
C THR A 30 23.37 13.51 -14.62
N PRO A 31 22.81 13.25 -15.82
CA PRO A 31 21.39 13.38 -15.96
C PRO A 31 20.86 12.39 -14.93
N LEU A 32 20.30 12.90 -13.84
CA LEU A 32 19.30 12.16 -13.10
C LEU A 32 18.28 11.85 -14.18
N LEU A 33 18.36 10.63 -14.74
CA LEU A 33 17.24 10.06 -15.46
C LEU A 33 16.09 10.26 -14.50
N ASN A 34 15.22 11.22 -14.82
CA ASN A 34 14.03 11.52 -14.06
C ASN A 34 13.11 10.33 -14.34
N LEU A 35 13.42 9.22 -13.68
CA LEU A 35 12.69 7.96 -13.73
C LEU A 35 11.38 8.21 -12.99
N THR A 36 10.49 8.98 -13.62
CA THR A 36 9.12 9.10 -13.14
C THR A 36 8.44 7.78 -13.43
N LEU A 37 7.96 7.11 -12.39
CA LEU A 37 7.23 5.87 -12.57
C LEU A 37 5.96 6.16 -13.40
N PRO A 38 5.54 5.24 -14.27
CA PRO A 38 4.24 5.33 -14.91
C PRO A 38 3.15 5.52 -13.83
N HIS A 39 2.22 6.45 -14.07
CA HIS A 39 1.11 6.77 -13.16
C HIS A 39 1.47 7.53 -11.87
N GLN A 40 2.74 7.93 -11.68
CA GLN A 40 3.10 8.91 -10.66
C GLN A 40 2.37 10.23 -10.93
N HIS A 41 1.71 10.80 -9.92
CA HIS A 41 1.13 12.13 -9.99
C HIS A 41 2.24 13.17 -9.88
N PRO A 42 2.32 14.16 -10.79
CA PRO A 42 3.37 15.18 -10.77
C PRO A 42 3.28 16.12 -9.56
N HIS A 43 2.09 16.25 -8.97
CA HIS A 43 1.81 17.08 -7.81
C HIS A 43 1.12 16.25 -6.72
N PRO A 44 1.86 15.42 -5.96
CA PRO A 44 1.24 14.51 -4.98
C PRO A 44 0.41 15.24 -3.91
N GLU A 45 0.74 16.49 -3.60
CA GLU A 45 -0.01 17.35 -2.68
C GLU A 45 -1.43 17.66 -3.17
N GLU A 46 -1.68 17.72 -4.48
CA GLU A 46 -3.03 17.92 -5.02
C GLU A 46 -3.94 16.72 -4.70
N ILE A 47 -3.39 15.50 -4.72
CA ILE A 47 -4.12 14.28 -4.36
C ILE A 47 -4.46 14.28 -2.87
N VAL A 48 -3.52 14.72 -2.02
CA VAL A 48 -3.75 14.92 -0.58
C VAL A 48 -4.91 15.89 -0.34
N GLN A 49 -4.87 17.07 -0.98
CA GLN A 49 -5.91 18.09 -0.85
C GLN A 49 -7.28 17.60 -1.36
N GLU A 50 -7.30 16.84 -2.45
CA GLU A 50 -8.53 16.25 -2.98
C GLU A 50 -9.15 15.24 -2.01
N VAL A 51 -8.34 14.40 -1.35
CA VAL A 51 -8.83 13.48 -0.31
C VAL A 51 -9.50 14.26 0.82
N HIS A 52 -8.85 15.31 1.33
CA HIS A 52 -9.41 16.18 2.35
C HIS A 52 -10.73 16.81 1.93
N ARG A 53 -10.78 17.34 0.70
CA ARG A 53 -11.99 17.94 0.15
C ARG A 53 -13.14 16.94 0.12
N ARG A 54 -12.88 15.69 -0.32
CA ARG A 54 -13.90 14.63 -0.38
C ARG A 54 -14.42 14.25 1.01
N VAL A 55 -13.53 14.07 1.99
CA VAL A 55 -13.92 13.80 3.39
C VAL A 55 -14.77 14.95 3.93
N ASN A 56 -14.36 16.19 3.71
CA ASN A 56 -15.08 17.36 4.22
C ASN A 56 -16.47 17.48 3.60
N VAL A 57 -16.61 17.25 2.30
CA VAL A 57 -17.90 17.22 1.60
C VAL A 57 -18.81 16.13 2.16
N SER A 58 -18.31 14.91 2.34
CA SER A 58 -19.10 13.79 2.86
C SER A 58 -19.60 14.07 4.30
N LEU A 59 -18.70 14.52 5.20
CA LEU A 59 -19.08 14.88 6.57
C LEU A 59 -20.09 16.05 6.61
N SER A 60 -19.90 17.09 5.79
CA SER A 60 -20.84 18.22 5.73
C SER A 60 -22.21 17.80 5.18
N ARG A 61 -22.24 16.89 4.20
CA ARG A 61 -23.48 16.29 3.69
C ARG A 61 -24.22 15.55 4.81
N ARG A 62 -23.51 14.75 5.60
CA ARG A 62 -24.09 14.03 6.74
C ARG A 62 -24.72 14.98 7.75
N GLN A 63 -23.96 15.97 8.22
CA GLN A 63 -24.43 16.97 9.20
C GLN A 63 -25.69 17.70 8.70
N THR A 64 -25.74 18.03 7.41
CA THR A 64 -26.92 18.67 6.79
C THR A 64 -28.15 17.75 6.82
N LEU A 65 -27.97 16.45 6.56
CA LEU A 65 -29.07 15.48 6.61
C LEU A 65 -29.55 15.20 8.03
N GLU A 66 -28.64 15.18 9.01
CA GLU A 66 -28.95 15.05 10.44
C GLU A 66 -29.82 16.22 10.91
N ALA A 67 -29.42 17.45 10.56
CA ALA A 67 -30.20 18.65 10.89
C ALA A 67 -31.60 18.67 10.23
N GLN A 68 -31.76 17.99 9.10
CA GLN A 68 -33.03 17.91 8.37
C GLN A 68 -33.91 16.72 8.82
N GLY A 69 -33.45 15.89 9.76
CA GLY A 69 -34.19 14.72 10.24
C GLY A 69 -34.51 13.71 9.13
N LYS A 70 -33.67 13.61 8.09
CA LYS A 70 -33.91 12.74 6.93
C LYS A 70 -33.46 11.30 7.19
N ASP A 71 -34.23 10.33 6.73
CA ASP A 71 -33.89 8.90 6.83
C ASP A 71 -32.56 8.53 6.13
N GLN A 72 -32.08 9.35 5.20
CA GLN A 72 -30.77 9.19 4.52
C GLN A 72 -29.56 9.27 5.48
N VAL A 73 -29.73 9.80 6.70
CA VAL A 73 -28.70 9.80 7.74
C VAL A 73 -28.24 8.38 8.08
N SER A 74 -29.15 7.39 7.99
CA SER A 74 -28.87 6.00 8.37
C SER A 74 -27.76 5.36 7.53
N CYS A 75 -27.58 5.77 6.28
CA CYS A 75 -26.54 5.22 5.42
C CYS A 75 -25.24 6.03 5.43
N ILE A 76 -25.32 7.37 5.39
CA ILE A 76 -24.15 8.22 5.18
C ILE A 76 -23.29 8.22 6.45
N THR A 77 -22.13 7.60 6.37
CA THR A 77 -21.14 7.45 7.44
C THR A 77 -20.16 8.60 7.53
N GLY A 78 -20.09 9.52 6.55
CA GLY A 78 -19.03 10.53 6.52
C GLY A 78 -17.72 10.03 5.92
N ASN A 79 -17.60 8.72 5.66
CA ASN A 79 -16.52 8.14 4.88
C ASN A 79 -16.88 8.27 3.39
N PRO A 80 -16.13 9.07 2.59
CA PRO A 80 -16.50 9.37 1.21
C PRO A 80 -16.41 8.15 0.28
N ILE A 81 -15.63 7.12 0.62
CA ILE A 81 -15.55 5.88 -0.15
C ILE A 81 -16.85 5.08 0.04
N ASP A 82 -17.18 4.77 1.30
CA ASP A 82 -18.38 3.98 1.62
C ASP A 82 -19.65 4.71 1.18
N ASP A 83 -19.75 6.00 1.46
CA ASP A 83 -20.92 6.82 1.12
C ASP A 83 -21.17 6.88 -0.39
N CYS A 84 -20.14 6.68 -1.22
CA CYS A 84 -20.24 6.74 -2.67
C CYS A 84 -20.96 5.54 -3.29
N TRP A 85 -20.78 4.33 -2.73
CA TRP A 85 -21.39 3.11 -3.29
C TRP A 85 -22.38 2.44 -2.35
N ARG A 86 -22.12 2.42 -1.03
CA ARG A 86 -22.94 1.68 -0.06
C ARG A 86 -24.31 2.31 0.14
N CYS A 87 -24.42 3.62 -0.13
CA CYS A 87 -25.67 4.35 -0.09
C CYS A 87 -26.48 4.32 -1.39
N ASP A 88 -25.99 3.63 -2.42
CA ASP A 88 -26.84 3.22 -3.53
C ASP A 88 -27.61 1.94 -3.11
N PRO A 89 -28.94 1.98 -2.91
CA PRO A 89 -29.71 0.78 -2.57
C PRO A 89 -29.65 -0.30 -3.66
N ASN A 90 -29.26 0.06 -4.88
CA ASN A 90 -29.10 -0.84 -6.01
C ASN A 90 -27.65 -1.34 -6.20
N TRP A 91 -26.74 -1.09 -5.25
CA TRP A 91 -25.36 -1.59 -5.31
C TRP A 91 -25.26 -3.11 -5.60
N PRO A 92 -26.18 -4.01 -5.15
CA PRO A 92 -26.06 -5.45 -5.45
C PRO A 92 -26.18 -5.74 -6.95
N ASN A 93 -26.97 -4.94 -7.68
CA ASN A 93 -27.15 -5.05 -9.12
C ASN A 93 -26.19 -4.13 -9.90
N ASN A 94 -25.52 -3.20 -9.21
CA ASN A 94 -24.59 -2.23 -9.77
C ASN A 94 -23.19 -2.36 -9.14
N ARG A 95 -22.71 -3.61 -9.00
CA ARG A 95 -21.45 -3.92 -8.28
C ARG A 95 -20.26 -3.10 -8.77
N GLN A 96 -20.18 -2.88 -10.09
CA GLN A 96 -19.05 -2.23 -10.74
C GLN A 96 -18.96 -0.72 -10.47
N HIS A 97 -20.04 -0.10 -9.95
CA HIS A 97 -20.01 1.30 -9.49
C HIS A 97 -18.99 1.54 -8.37
N LEU A 98 -18.66 0.51 -7.60
CA LEU A 98 -17.59 0.55 -6.59
C LEU A 98 -16.29 1.15 -7.17
N ALA A 99 -15.92 0.81 -8.40
CA ALA A 99 -14.67 1.26 -9.02
C ALA A 99 -14.62 2.78 -9.29
N ASP A 100 -15.74 3.50 -9.16
CA ASP A 100 -15.79 4.97 -9.25
C ASP A 100 -15.60 5.67 -7.90
N CYS A 101 -15.51 4.91 -6.81
CA CYS A 101 -15.52 5.44 -5.44
C CYS A 101 -14.14 5.52 -4.80
N ALA A 102 -13.09 5.01 -5.45
CA ALA A 102 -11.72 5.13 -4.98
C ALA A 102 -11.30 6.61 -4.85
N ILE A 103 -10.48 6.89 -3.83
CA ILE A 103 -9.84 8.20 -3.61
C ILE A 103 -8.33 8.00 -3.42
N GLY A 104 -7.58 9.09 -3.24
CA GLY A 104 -6.14 9.02 -3.00
C GLY A 104 -5.36 8.64 -4.25
N PHE A 105 -4.14 8.14 -4.11
CA PHE A 105 -3.28 7.84 -5.25
C PHE A 105 -3.80 6.69 -6.13
N GLY A 106 -4.54 5.74 -5.55
CA GLY A 106 -5.20 4.63 -6.25
C GLY A 106 -6.54 4.98 -6.91
N TYR A 107 -6.98 6.25 -6.96
CA TYR A 107 -8.29 6.65 -7.49
C TYR A 107 -8.57 6.23 -8.95
N LYS A 108 -7.53 5.89 -9.71
CA LYS A 108 -7.61 5.42 -11.10
C LYS A 108 -7.69 3.89 -11.23
N ALA A 109 -7.69 3.13 -10.14
CA ALA A 109 -7.80 1.69 -10.18
C ALA A 109 -9.18 1.28 -10.72
N LEU A 110 -9.26 0.92 -12.00
CA LEU A 110 -10.53 0.51 -12.64
C LEU A 110 -10.92 -0.94 -12.31
N GLY A 111 -9.95 -1.75 -11.90
CA GLY A 111 -10.15 -3.19 -11.69
C GLY A 111 -10.73 -3.85 -12.95
N GLY A 112 -11.74 -4.70 -12.74
CA GLY A 112 -12.49 -5.38 -13.80
C GLY A 112 -13.68 -4.62 -14.37
N LYS A 113 -13.80 -3.30 -14.11
CA LYS A 113 -14.94 -2.49 -14.58
C LYS A 113 -15.12 -2.59 -16.10
N GLY A 114 -16.36 -2.73 -16.55
CA GLY A 114 -16.72 -2.92 -17.96
C GLY A 114 -16.52 -4.35 -18.48
N GLY A 115 -15.88 -5.22 -17.69
CA GLY A 115 -15.72 -6.64 -17.98
C GLY A 115 -16.93 -7.48 -17.57
N PRO A 116 -16.99 -8.74 -18.03
CA PRO A 116 -17.98 -9.70 -17.55
C PRO A 116 -17.82 -9.99 -16.06
N ILE A 117 -18.93 -10.38 -15.43
CA ILE A 117 -18.91 -10.94 -14.09
C ILE A 117 -18.51 -12.41 -14.18
N TYR A 118 -17.48 -12.79 -13.42
CA TYR A 118 -17.07 -14.18 -13.23
C TYR A 118 -17.49 -14.63 -11.83
N VAL A 119 -18.22 -15.75 -11.73
CA VAL A 119 -18.66 -16.30 -10.44
C VAL A 119 -17.78 -17.47 -10.05
N VAL A 120 -17.01 -17.32 -8.97
CA VAL A 120 -16.27 -18.41 -8.34
C VAL A 120 -17.27 -19.33 -7.64
N THR A 121 -17.26 -20.60 -8.06
CA THR A 121 -18.15 -21.66 -7.56
C THR A 121 -17.37 -22.81 -6.92
N ASN A 122 -16.04 -22.83 -7.09
CA ASN A 122 -15.18 -23.89 -6.62
C ASN A 122 -14.00 -23.30 -5.81
N PRO A 123 -13.92 -23.53 -4.49
CA PRO A 123 -12.85 -22.99 -3.65
C PRO A 123 -11.51 -23.74 -3.79
N SER A 124 -11.45 -24.81 -4.59
CA SER A 124 -10.27 -25.67 -4.65
C SER A 124 -9.13 -25.06 -5.46
N ASP A 125 -7.89 -25.27 -5.01
CA ASP A 125 -6.65 -24.95 -5.74
C ASP A 125 -5.82 -26.23 -6.00
N ARG A 126 -6.42 -27.25 -6.61
CA ARG A 126 -5.81 -28.60 -6.69
C ARG A 126 -4.61 -28.69 -7.63
N ASP A 127 -4.68 -28.04 -8.78
CA ASP A 127 -3.65 -28.03 -9.81
C ASP A 127 -3.40 -26.57 -10.23
N PRO A 128 -2.44 -25.87 -9.57
CA PRO A 128 -2.16 -24.47 -9.85
C PRO A 128 -1.63 -24.18 -11.26
N ASP A 129 -1.14 -25.19 -11.98
CA ASP A 129 -0.65 -25.06 -13.36
C ASP A 129 -1.78 -25.20 -14.39
N LYS A 130 -2.89 -25.83 -14.00
CA LYS A 130 -4.09 -26.01 -14.84
C LYS A 130 -5.33 -25.65 -14.03
N PRO A 131 -5.54 -24.35 -13.73
CA PRO A 131 -6.69 -23.92 -12.96
C PRO A 131 -7.98 -24.33 -13.67
N LYS A 132 -8.96 -24.82 -12.90
CA LYS A 132 -10.24 -25.27 -13.45
C LYS A 132 -11.23 -24.11 -13.51
N PRO A 133 -12.10 -24.05 -14.53
CA PRO A 133 -13.24 -23.14 -14.53
C PRO A 133 -14.05 -23.24 -13.23
N GLY A 134 -14.51 -22.09 -12.75
CA GLY A 134 -15.17 -21.90 -11.47
C GLY A 134 -14.22 -21.65 -10.28
N THR A 135 -12.90 -21.77 -10.44
CA THR A 135 -11.92 -21.48 -9.37
C THR A 135 -11.45 -20.04 -9.37
N LEU A 136 -11.00 -19.53 -8.21
CA LEU A 136 -10.43 -18.18 -8.13
C LEU A 136 -9.18 -18.03 -9.01
N ARG A 137 -8.32 -19.06 -9.07
CA ARG A 137 -7.11 -19.06 -9.90
C ARG A 137 -7.43 -18.96 -11.39
N ASP A 138 -8.48 -19.63 -11.84
CA ASP A 138 -8.95 -19.48 -13.22
C ASP A 138 -9.48 -18.06 -13.46
N ALA A 139 -10.30 -17.53 -12.54
CA ALA A 139 -10.92 -16.21 -12.65
C ALA A 139 -9.89 -15.06 -12.78
N VAL A 140 -8.85 -15.06 -11.94
CA VAL A 140 -7.81 -13.99 -11.96
C VAL A 140 -6.87 -14.09 -13.16
N SER A 141 -6.84 -15.23 -13.84
CA SER A 141 -6.03 -15.47 -15.04
C SER A 141 -6.76 -15.19 -16.36
N GLN A 142 -8.08 -14.92 -16.30
CA GLN A 142 -8.87 -14.64 -17.49
C GLN A 142 -8.34 -13.40 -18.24
N PRO A 143 -8.39 -13.42 -19.59
CA PRO A 143 -7.94 -12.28 -20.39
C PRO A 143 -8.87 -11.07 -20.23
N GLY A 144 -8.30 -9.87 -20.25
CA GLY A 144 -9.03 -8.61 -20.22
C GLY A 144 -9.70 -8.30 -18.87
N PRO A 145 -10.56 -7.27 -18.82
CA PRO A 145 -11.26 -6.87 -17.60
C PRO A 145 -12.20 -7.96 -17.09
N VAL A 146 -12.13 -8.33 -15.81
CA VAL A 146 -13.07 -9.30 -15.20
C VAL A 146 -13.44 -8.88 -13.77
N TRP A 147 -14.73 -8.84 -13.49
CA TRP A 147 -15.27 -8.58 -12.15
C TRP A 147 -15.61 -9.91 -11.46
N ILE A 148 -14.77 -10.34 -10.52
CA ILE A 148 -14.84 -11.65 -9.89
C ILE A 148 -15.68 -11.56 -8.62
N ILE A 149 -16.73 -12.37 -8.54
CA ILE A 149 -17.60 -12.52 -7.35
C ILE A 149 -17.66 -13.98 -6.91
N PHE A 150 -18.29 -14.24 -5.77
CA PHE A 150 -18.35 -15.57 -5.16
C PHE A 150 -19.80 -16.04 -5.03
N ALA A 151 -20.05 -17.32 -5.32
CA ALA A 151 -21.39 -17.91 -5.25
C ALA A 151 -21.92 -18.07 -3.81
N GLY A 152 -21.04 -17.98 -2.82
CA GLY A 152 -21.35 -18.11 -1.40
C GLY A 152 -20.06 -18.13 -0.57
N ASP A 153 -20.19 -18.40 0.72
CA ASP A 153 -19.08 -18.45 1.66
C ASP A 153 -18.04 -19.51 1.25
N MET A 154 -16.76 -19.14 1.27
CA MET A 154 -15.67 -19.99 0.79
C MET A 154 -14.37 -19.73 1.55
N VAL A 155 -13.71 -20.83 1.92
CA VAL A 155 -12.30 -20.83 2.36
C VAL A 155 -11.44 -21.36 1.22
N ILE A 156 -10.63 -20.48 0.64
CA ILE A 156 -9.77 -20.76 -0.51
C ILE A 156 -8.35 -20.96 0.00
N LYS A 157 -7.95 -22.22 0.13
CA LYS A 157 -6.59 -22.60 0.52
C LYS A 157 -5.71 -22.77 -0.71
N LEU A 158 -4.87 -21.78 -0.96
CA LEU A 158 -3.94 -21.72 -2.08
C LEU A 158 -2.74 -22.66 -1.83
N LYS A 159 -2.24 -23.28 -2.90
CA LYS A 159 -1.03 -24.12 -2.86
C LYS A 159 0.26 -23.33 -3.08
N ARG A 160 0.17 -22.21 -3.78
CA ARG A 160 1.27 -21.29 -4.14
C ARG A 160 0.69 -19.92 -4.46
N PRO A 161 1.50 -18.84 -4.58
CA PRO A 161 1.03 -17.51 -4.89
C PRO A 161 -0.04 -17.47 -5.99
N LEU A 162 -1.12 -16.74 -5.73
CA LEU A 162 -2.19 -16.44 -6.67
C LEU A 162 -1.81 -15.21 -7.47
N MET A 163 -1.24 -15.43 -8.66
CA MET A 163 -0.87 -14.37 -9.59
C MET A 163 -2.12 -13.71 -10.17
N VAL A 164 -2.35 -12.45 -9.83
CA VAL A 164 -3.48 -11.66 -10.36
C VAL A 164 -3.02 -10.87 -11.58
N THR A 165 -3.71 -11.03 -12.70
CA THR A 165 -3.41 -10.27 -13.94
C THR A 165 -4.05 -8.88 -13.93
N SER A 166 -3.65 -8.00 -14.85
CA SER A 166 -4.24 -6.66 -15.00
C SER A 166 -5.77 -6.69 -15.19
N PHE A 167 -6.42 -5.59 -14.82
CA PHE A 167 -7.86 -5.36 -14.97
C PHE A 167 -8.73 -6.40 -14.26
N LYS A 168 -8.44 -6.64 -12.97
CA LYS A 168 -9.20 -7.59 -12.14
C LYS A 168 -9.81 -6.89 -10.95
N THR A 169 -11.05 -7.22 -10.65
CA THR A 169 -11.64 -6.94 -9.34
C THR A 169 -11.91 -8.28 -8.66
N ILE A 170 -11.38 -8.49 -7.45
CA ILE A 170 -11.84 -9.54 -6.54
C ILE A 170 -12.83 -8.88 -5.58
N ASP A 171 -14.11 -9.18 -5.70
CA ASP A 171 -15.21 -8.58 -4.93
C ASP A 171 -15.90 -9.64 -4.07
N GLY A 172 -15.55 -9.68 -2.79
CA GLY A 172 -16.13 -10.59 -1.81
C GLY A 172 -17.50 -10.18 -1.27
N ARG A 173 -18.11 -9.07 -1.73
CA ARG A 173 -19.41 -8.62 -1.17
C ARG A 173 -20.50 -9.65 -1.39
N GLY A 174 -21.23 -9.96 -0.32
CA GLY A 174 -22.32 -10.93 -0.30
C GLY A 174 -21.91 -12.36 0.05
N ALA A 175 -20.63 -12.59 0.36
CA ALA A 175 -20.11 -13.87 0.84
C ALA A 175 -19.00 -13.65 1.87
N HIS A 176 -18.82 -14.60 2.78
CA HIS A 176 -17.63 -14.67 3.63
C HIS A 176 -16.52 -15.41 2.87
N VAL A 177 -15.52 -14.67 2.40
CA VAL A 177 -14.43 -15.20 1.56
C VAL A 177 -13.12 -15.08 2.31
N GLU A 178 -12.52 -16.24 2.58
CA GLU A 178 -11.20 -16.37 3.21
C GLU A 178 -10.18 -16.85 2.18
N VAL A 179 -9.01 -16.21 2.12
CA VAL A 179 -7.86 -16.61 1.32
C VAL A 179 -6.70 -16.93 2.26
N THR A 180 -6.18 -18.14 2.15
CA THR A 180 -5.12 -18.65 3.03
C THR A 180 -4.17 -19.58 2.26
N GLY A 181 -3.06 -20.00 2.87
CA GLY A 181 -2.18 -21.02 2.34
C GLY A 181 -0.87 -20.50 1.75
N GLY A 182 -0.37 -21.17 0.71
CA GLY A 182 0.95 -20.86 0.15
C GLY A 182 0.99 -19.54 -0.59
N GLY A 183 1.73 -18.55 -0.06
CA GLY A 183 2.08 -17.28 -0.69
C GLY A 183 0.92 -16.33 -1.03
N CYS A 184 -0.31 -16.66 -0.64
CA CYS A 184 -1.54 -15.89 -0.81
C CYS A 184 -1.64 -15.12 -2.14
N ILE A 185 -1.84 -13.79 -2.14
CA ILE A 185 -2.12 -13.02 -3.35
C ILE A 185 -0.87 -12.27 -3.80
N SER A 186 -0.53 -12.38 -5.09
CA SER A 186 0.56 -11.60 -5.70
C SER A 186 0.09 -10.82 -6.92
N ILE A 187 0.44 -9.53 -6.96
CA ILE A 187 0.12 -8.56 -8.02
C ILE A 187 1.46 -8.05 -8.54
N GLU A 188 1.95 -8.65 -9.62
CA GLU A 188 3.31 -8.39 -10.12
C GLU A 188 3.29 -7.86 -11.55
N HIS A 189 3.93 -6.71 -11.77
CA HIS A 189 4.08 -6.05 -13.07
C HIS A 189 2.76 -5.86 -13.85
N VAL A 190 1.69 -5.54 -13.13
CA VAL A 190 0.34 -5.36 -13.68
C VAL A 190 -0.28 -4.02 -13.28
N THR A 191 -1.43 -3.71 -13.84
CA THR A 191 -2.15 -2.48 -13.52
C THR A 191 -3.66 -2.69 -13.40
N ASN A 192 -4.33 -1.77 -12.72
CA ASN A 192 -5.79 -1.74 -12.57
C ASN A 192 -6.30 -2.99 -11.87
N VAL A 193 -5.96 -3.16 -10.59
CA VAL A 193 -6.47 -4.25 -9.76
C VAL A 193 -7.19 -3.68 -8.54
N ILE A 194 -8.37 -4.23 -8.24
CA ILE A 194 -9.12 -3.96 -7.02
C ILE A 194 -9.23 -5.25 -6.22
N ILE A 195 -8.81 -5.21 -4.95
CA ILE A 195 -9.02 -6.29 -3.97
C ILE A 195 -9.98 -5.76 -2.93
N HIS A 196 -11.20 -6.30 -2.89
CA HIS A 196 -12.28 -5.76 -2.08
C HIS A 196 -13.04 -6.82 -1.30
N ASN A 197 -13.25 -6.57 -0.01
CA ASN A 197 -14.14 -7.34 0.86
C ASN A 197 -13.77 -8.82 1.06
N ILE A 198 -12.49 -9.13 1.23
CA ILE A 198 -12.00 -10.50 1.51
C ILE A 198 -11.13 -10.55 2.76
N ASN A 199 -11.09 -11.70 3.41
CA ASN A 199 -10.22 -11.98 4.55
C ASN A 199 -8.97 -12.73 4.09
N ILE A 200 -7.78 -12.24 4.40
CA ILE A 200 -6.48 -12.82 3.99
C ILE A 200 -5.69 -13.16 5.25
N HIS A 201 -5.40 -14.44 5.47
CA HIS A 201 -4.73 -14.86 6.70
C HIS A 201 -3.98 -16.17 6.59
N HIS A 202 -3.08 -16.42 7.54
CA HIS A 202 -2.36 -17.69 7.65
C HIS A 202 -1.63 -18.06 6.35
N CYS A 203 -1.09 -17.05 5.69
CA CYS A 203 -0.26 -17.20 4.51
C CYS A 203 1.12 -17.72 4.93
N TYR A 204 1.66 -18.69 4.20
CA TYR A 204 2.95 -19.30 4.49
C TYR A 204 3.86 -19.35 3.25
N PRO A 205 5.18 -19.45 3.42
CA PRO A 205 6.11 -19.47 2.29
C PRO A 205 5.83 -20.62 1.32
N ALA A 206 5.69 -20.29 0.02
CA ALA A 206 5.50 -21.28 -1.04
C ALA A 206 6.09 -20.79 -2.36
N ASN A 207 7.42 -20.71 -2.42
CA ASN A 207 8.18 -19.94 -3.42
C ASN A 207 7.91 -18.43 -3.36
N SER A 208 7.59 -17.94 -2.16
CA SER A 208 7.49 -16.53 -1.78
C SER A 208 7.73 -16.43 -0.27
N ASP A 209 7.80 -15.22 0.28
CA ASP A 209 8.08 -14.99 1.71
C ASP A 209 6.88 -15.30 2.61
N GLY A 210 5.68 -15.46 2.04
CA GLY A 210 4.47 -15.78 2.78
C GLY A 210 3.67 -14.56 3.22
N ASP A 211 3.77 -13.47 2.46
CA ASP A 211 2.95 -12.27 2.66
C ASP A 211 1.46 -12.54 2.40
N GLY A 212 0.60 -11.71 3.00
CA GLY A 212 -0.83 -11.69 2.68
C GLY A 212 -1.09 -11.22 1.25
N LEU A 213 -0.57 -10.04 0.93
CA LEU A 213 -0.68 -9.39 -0.37
C LEU A 213 0.67 -8.78 -0.77
N HIS A 214 1.27 -9.29 -1.84
CA HIS A 214 2.50 -8.77 -2.41
C HIS A 214 2.22 -8.00 -3.71
N ILE A 215 2.68 -6.74 -3.79
CA ILE A 215 2.47 -5.82 -4.91
C ILE A 215 3.83 -5.35 -5.44
N LEU A 216 4.29 -5.97 -6.53
CA LEU A 216 5.61 -5.76 -7.13
C LEU A 216 5.49 -5.00 -8.44
N GLY A 217 6.18 -3.85 -8.58
CA GLY A 217 6.26 -3.08 -9.83
C GLY A 217 4.92 -2.83 -10.51
N SER A 218 3.85 -2.63 -9.74
CA SER A 218 2.46 -2.55 -10.22
C SER A 218 1.85 -1.18 -9.96
N SER A 219 0.79 -0.83 -10.70
CA SER A 219 0.20 0.52 -10.61
C SER A 219 -1.32 0.57 -10.72
N ASN A 220 -1.94 1.63 -10.17
CA ASN A 220 -3.40 1.78 -10.13
C ASN A 220 -4.04 0.59 -9.40
N ILE A 221 -3.65 0.41 -8.14
CA ILE A 221 -4.13 -0.68 -7.27
C ILE A 221 -4.98 -0.10 -6.15
N TRP A 222 -6.09 -0.77 -5.83
CA TRP A 222 -6.93 -0.40 -4.71
C TRP A 222 -7.25 -1.62 -3.84
N VAL A 223 -6.83 -1.56 -2.57
CA VAL A 223 -7.12 -2.56 -1.56
C VAL A 223 -8.13 -1.95 -0.60
N ASP A 224 -9.33 -2.52 -0.52
CA ASP A 224 -10.45 -1.90 0.19
C ASP A 224 -11.25 -2.93 0.99
N HIS A 225 -11.70 -2.58 2.21
CA HIS A 225 -12.55 -3.47 3.02
C HIS A 225 -11.98 -4.89 3.23
N CYS A 226 -10.65 -5.03 3.24
CA CYS A 226 -10.02 -6.33 3.49
C CYS A 226 -9.71 -6.50 4.98
N SER A 227 -9.71 -7.73 5.45
CA SER A 227 -9.19 -8.08 6.79
C SER A 227 -7.92 -8.90 6.62
N LEU A 228 -6.82 -8.51 7.29
CA LEU A 228 -5.53 -9.17 7.16
C LEU A 228 -4.93 -9.49 8.53
N SER A 229 -4.44 -10.72 8.71
CA SER A 229 -3.81 -11.17 9.97
C SER A 229 -2.95 -12.42 9.81
N ASN A 230 -2.07 -12.68 10.79
CA ASN A 230 -1.41 -13.99 10.97
C ASN A 230 -0.68 -14.55 9.72
N CYS A 231 -0.12 -13.71 8.85
CA CYS A 231 0.76 -14.17 7.76
C CYS A 231 2.18 -14.49 8.29
N ALA A 232 2.97 -15.20 7.48
CA ALA A 232 4.30 -15.63 7.89
C ALA A 232 5.35 -14.51 7.84
N ASP A 233 5.29 -13.60 6.86
CA ASP A 233 6.17 -12.43 6.81
C ASP A 233 5.41 -11.11 6.97
N GLY A 234 4.98 -10.43 5.90
CA GLY A 234 4.18 -9.20 5.94
C GLY A 234 2.68 -9.39 5.69
N LEU A 235 1.83 -8.40 6.03
CA LEU A 235 0.43 -8.42 5.57
C LEU A 235 0.30 -7.81 4.18
N ILE A 236 0.88 -6.61 3.95
CA ILE A 236 0.90 -5.94 2.65
C ILE A 236 2.31 -5.41 2.36
N ASP A 237 2.90 -5.90 1.27
CA ASP A 237 4.21 -5.46 0.80
C ASP A 237 4.09 -4.84 -0.60
N CYS A 238 4.41 -3.54 -0.71
CA CYS A 238 4.44 -2.80 -1.96
C CYS A 238 5.89 -2.45 -2.30
N THR A 239 6.41 -2.99 -3.41
CA THR A 239 7.85 -2.98 -3.69
C THR A 239 8.15 -2.72 -5.16
N GLU A 240 9.41 -2.44 -5.46
CA GLU A 240 9.98 -2.37 -6.82
C GLU A 240 9.28 -1.40 -7.79
N GLY A 241 9.04 -0.16 -7.36
CA GLY A 241 8.41 0.85 -8.22
C GLY A 241 6.89 0.69 -8.32
N SER A 242 6.27 0.02 -7.36
CA SER A 242 4.81 0.06 -7.20
C SER A 242 4.35 1.49 -6.86
N THR A 243 3.30 1.99 -7.53
CA THR A 243 2.82 3.37 -7.35
C THR A 243 1.34 3.54 -7.71
N ALA A 244 0.73 4.70 -7.42
CA ALA A 244 -0.70 4.93 -7.61
C ALA A 244 -1.56 3.88 -6.88
N ILE A 245 -1.35 3.77 -5.57
CA ILE A 245 -2.03 2.77 -4.73
C ILE A 245 -2.85 3.46 -3.63
N THR A 246 -4.05 2.93 -3.36
CA THR A 246 -4.83 3.27 -2.16
C THR A 246 -5.10 2.00 -1.37
N ILE A 247 -4.85 2.05 -0.07
CA ILE A 247 -5.21 1.01 0.90
C ILE A 247 -6.21 1.65 1.86
N SER A 248 -7.48 1.24 1.77
CA SER A 248 -8.57 1.88 2.52
C SER A 248 -9.50 0.92 3.22
N ASN A 249 -10.17 1.40 4.27
CA ASN A 249 -11.21 0.65 4.98
C ASN A 249 -10.80 -0.76 5.41
N CYS A 250 -9.51 -1.06 5.54
CA CYS A 250 -9.04 -2.39 5.91
C CYS A 250 -8.93 -2.53 7.43
N TYR A 251 -9.03 -3.77 7.90
CA TYR A 251 -8.77 -4.13 9.29
C TYR A 251 -7.51 -5.00 9.37
N PHE A 252 -6.56 -4.57 10.18
CA PHE A 252 -5.30 -5.29 10.41
C PHE A 252 -5.25 -5.73 11.88
N SER A 253 -4.84 -6.98 12.14
CA SER A 253 -4.67 -7.48 13.51
C SER A 253 -3.68 -8.64 13.59
N HIS A 254 -3.22 -8.95 14.80
CA HIS A 254 -2.43 -10.15 15.13
C HIS A 254 -1.25 -10.38 14.18
N HIS A 255 -0.33 -9.41 14.14
CA HIS A 255 0.79 -9.47 13.21
C HIS A 255 1.94 -8.54 13.59
N ASP A 256 3.17 -8.96 13.30
CA ASP A 256 4.37 -8.16 13.58
C ASP A 256 4.60 -7.10 12.50
N LYS A 257 4.85 -7.53 11.27
CA LYS A 257 5.27 -6.68 10.14
C LYS A 257 4.09 -6.29 9.25
N VAL A 258 3.31 -5.29 9.65
CA VAL A 258 2.01 -5.02 9.01
C VAL A 258 2.11 -4.63 7.53
N MET A 259 2.80 -3.54 7.20
CA MET A 259 2.79 -2.95 5.87
C MET A 259 4.15 -2.37 5.50
N LEU A 260 4.81 -2.95 4.50
CA LEU A 260 6.09 -2.47 3.97
C LEU A 260 5.89 -1.76 2.63
N LEU A 261 6.27 -0.49 2.55
CA LEU A 261 6.16 0.33 1.35
C LEU A 261 7.58 0.75 0.90
N GLY A 262 8.14 -0.04 0.00
CA GLY A 262 9.53 -0.01 -0.45
C GLY A 262 10.42 -0.95 0.36
N HIS A 263 11.11 -1.88 -0.30
CA HIS A 263 11.80 -3.02 0.36
C HIS A 263 13.26 -2.76 0.72
N SER A 264 13.97 -1.97 -0.09
CA SER A 264 15.41 -1.77 0.00
C SER A 264 15.77 -0.30 0.07
N ASP A 265 16.79 0.02 0.87
CA ASP A 265 17.36 1.36 1.01
C ASP A 265 18.26 1.76 -0.19
N ASP A 266 18.53 0.82 -1.09
CA ASP A 266 19.32 1.03 -2.31
C ASP A 266 18.44 1.08 -3.58
N TYR A 267 17.14 0.82 -3.48
CA TYR A 267 16.23 0.76 -4.63
C TYR A 267 15.63 2.14 -4.96
N SER A 268 16.43 3.01 -5.56
CA SER A 268 16.05 4.42 -5.77
C SER A 268 14.85 4.65 -6.70
N ALA A 269 14.40 3.65 -7.46
CA ALA A 269 13.20 3.77 -8.29
C ALA A 269 11.92 3.93 -7.45
N ASP A 270 11.93 3.51 -6.18
CA ASP A 270 10.83 3.73 -5.23
C ASP A 270 10.61 5.22 -4.89
N ARG A 271 11.47 6.14 -5.32
CA ARG A 271 11.20 7.60 -5.25
C ARG A 271 9.92 8.01 -5.98
N GLY A 272 9.50 7.23 -6.99
CA GLY A 272 8.24 7.46 -7.69
C GLY A 272 7.01 6.88 -6.98
N MET A 273 7.19 6.10 -5.90
CA MET A 273 6.10 5.44 -5.18
C MET A 273 5.18 6.48 -4.54
N GLN A 274 3.88 6.35 -4.76
CA GLN A 274 2.86 7.22 -4.19
C GLN A 274 1.69 6.38 -3.69
N ILE A 275 1.46 6.39 -2.38
CA ILE A 275 0.48 5.51 -1.73
C ILE A 275 -0.37 6.28 -0.70
N THR A 276 -1.69 6.06 -0.74
CA THR A 276 -2.63 6.57 0.26
C THR A 276 -3.04 5.43 1.19
N VAL A 277 -2.89 5.63 2.49
CA VAL A 277 -3.36 4.73 3.56
C VAL A 277 -4.47 5.46 4.30
N ALA A 278 -5.73 5.09 4.09
CA ALA A 278 -6.88 5.86 4.55
C ALA A 278 -7.98 5.06 5.23
N PHE A 279 -8.58 5.55 6.31
CA PHE A 279 -9.76 4.94 6.95
C PHE A 279 -9.55 3.48 7.42
N ASN A 280 -8.30 3.06 7.58
CA ASN A 280 -8.00 1.73 8.08
C ASN A 280 -8.08 1.71 9.60
N ARG A 281 -8.36 0.53 10.15
CA ARG A 281 -8.20 0.27 11.57
C ARG A 281 -7.06 -0.71 11.78
N PHE A 282 -6.03 -0.22 12.46
CA PHE A 282 -4.88 -0.98 12.94
C PHE A 282 -5.20 -1.43 14.37
N GLY A 283 -5.78 -2.61 14.44
CA GLY A 283 -6.41 -3.16 15.64
C GLY A 283 -5.44 -3.84 16.59
N GLU A 284 -5.91 -4.90 17.22
CA GLU A 284 -5.20 -5.56 18.30
C GLU A 284 -3.98 -6.37 17.84
N ALA A 285 -3.03 -6.53 18.77
CA ALA A 285 -1.84 -7.38 18.62
C ALA A 285 -1.01 -7.07 17.36
N LEU A 286 -0.92 -5.79 17.00
CA LEU A 286 0.01 -5.31 15.97
C LEU A 286 1.31 -4.82 16.60
N VAL A 287 2.46 -5.15 16.00
CA VAL A 287 3.77 -4.75 16.54
C VAL A 287 4.27 -3.47 15.88
N GLN A 288 4.36 -3.45 14.54
CA GLN A 288 5.03 -2.36 13.81
C GLN A 288 4.62 -2.24 12.33
N ARG A 289 5.20 -1.26 11.64
CA ARG A 289 5.08 -1.03 10.18
C ARG A 289 3.66 -0.68 9.72
N MET A 290 3.06 0.35 10.29
CA MET A 290 1.71 0.80 9.96
C MET A 290 1.68 2.25 9.43
N PRO A 291 2.32 2.58 8.29
CA PRO A 291 3.22 1.78 7.46
C PRO A 291 4.71 1.93 7.85
N ARG A 292 5.58 1.07 7.27
CA ARG A 292 7.02 1.35 7.15
C ARG A 292 7.35 1.74 5.71
N CYS A 293 7.84 2.97 5.52
CA CYS A 293 8.02 3.59 4.21
C CYS A 293 9.49 3.78 3.82
N ARG A 294 9.76 3.76 2.51
CA ARG A 294 11.04 4.18 1.92
C ARG A 294 10.84 5.05 0.69
N PHE A 295 11.68 6.06 0.53
CA PHE A 295 11.77 6.99 -0.60
C PHE A 295 10.52 7.81 -0.98
N GLY A 296 9.42 7.16 -1.35
CA GLY A 296 8.27 7.75 -2.01
C GLY A 296 7.44 8.74 -1.17
N PHE A 297 6.22 8.98 -1.63
CA PHE A 297 5.26 9.90 -1.02
C PHE A 297 4.07 9.14 -0.43
N PHE A 298 3.83 9.31 0.86
CA PHE A 298 2.84 8.54 1.60
C PHE A 298 1.85 9.47 2.30
N HIS A 299 0.57 9.32 1.96
CA HIS A 299 -0.51 10.03 2.63
C HIS A 299 -1.21 9.08 3.61
N VAL A 300 -0.99 9.29 4.91
CA VAL A 300 -1.55 8.48 5.99
C VAL A 300 -2.67 9.28 6.64
N VAL A 301 -3.93 8.97 6.34
CA VAL A 301 -5.05 9.88 6.64
C VAL A 301 -6.25 9.19 7.26
N ASN A 302 -6.77 9.76 8.35
CA ASN A 302 -7.96 9.28 9.05
C ASN A 302 -7.97 7.78 9.38
N ASN A 303 -6.82 7.21 9.75
CA ASN A 303 -6.73 5.84 10.27
C ASN A 303 -6.84 5.82 11.79
N ASP A 304 -7.25 4.67 12.33
CA ASP A 304 -7.37 4.41 13.76
C ASP A 304 -6.31 3.41 14.22
N TYR A 305 -5.45 3.80 15.16
CA TYR A 305 -4.35 2.98 15.67
C TYR A 305 -4.51 2.71 17.16
N THR A 306 -4.45 1.42 17.51
CA THR A 306 -4.54 0.99 18.91
C THR A 306 -3.37 0.12 19.32
N SER A 307 -2.66 0.53 20.39
CA SER A 307 -1.73 -0.33 21.14
C SER A 307 -0.70 -1.09 20.31
N TRP A 308 0.08 -0.37 19.48
CA TRP A 308 1.22 -0.97 18.76
C TRP A 308 2.29 -1.52 19.72
N GLY A 309 3.05 -2.51 19.28
CA GLY A 309 4.12 -3.13 20.06
C GLY A 309 5.40 -2.29 20.13
N GLU A 310 5.86 -1.75 18.99
CA GLU A 310 7.12 -0.98 18.90
C GLU A 310 6.89 0.46 18.41
N TYR A 311 6.32 0.62 17.22
CA TYR A 311 6.00 1.92 16.61
C TYR A 311 4.82 1.78 15.65
N ALA A 312 4.11 2.86 15.35
CA ALA A 312 3.06 2.84 14.34
C ALA A 312 3.63 3.16 12.96
N VAL A 313 4.08 4.40 12.75
CA VAL A 313 4.54 4.90 11.44
C VAL A 313 6.06 4.96 11.44
N GLY A 314 6.71 4.41 10.41
CA GLY A 314 8.17 4.45 10.35
C GLY A 314 8.72 4.48 8.95
N GLY A 315 10.05 4.53 8.84
CA GLY A 315 10.70 4.51 7.55
C GLY A 315 12.20 4.71 7.59
N SER A 316 12.82 4.45 6.45
CA SER A 316 14.23 4.66 6.16
C SER A 316 14.38 5.24 4.75
N SER A 317 15.55 5.80 4.41
CA SER A 317 15.80 6.33 3.06
C SER A 317 14.89 7.48 2.61
N ASN A 318 14.65 8.45 3.51
CA ASN A 318 13.99 9.74 3.20
C ASN A 318 12.61 9.65 2.52
N PRO A 319 11.64 8.89 3.08
CA PRO A 319 10.26 8.95 2.60
C PRO A 319 9.61 10.27 3.01
N THR A 320 8.70 10.77 2.18
CA THR A 320 7.78 11.84 2.57
C THR A 320 6.53 11.22 3.18
N ILE A 321 6.25 11.52 4.45
CA ILE A 321 5.10 10.99 5.18
C ILE A 321 4.23 12.15 5.63
N ASN A 322 2.99 12.17 5.18
CA ASN A 322 2.00 13.15 5.57
C ASN A 322 0.89 12.46 6.40
N SER A 323 0.98 12.60 7.72
CA SER A 323 0.00 12.07 8.68
C SER A 323 -1.08 13.13 8.94
N GLN A 324 -2.34 12.85 8.60
CA GLN A 324 -3.43 13.81 8.74
C GLN A 324 -4.70 13.20 9.35
N GLY A 325 -5.22 13.80 10.42
CA GLY A 325 -6.50 13.43 11.02
C GLY A 325 -6.60 11.99 11.55
N ASN A 326 -5.49 11.31 11.82
CA ASN A 326 -5.45 9.96 12.39
C ASN A 326 -5.69 9.99 13.90
N ARG A 327 -6.03 8.85 14.49
CA ARG A 327 -6.04 8.66 15.94
C ARG A 327 -4.97 7.66 16.36
N TYR A 328 -4.06 8.08 17.22
CA TYR A 328 -3.00 7.25 17.78
C TYR A 328 -3.23 7.05 19.28
N ILE A 329 -3.64 5.84 19.67
CA ILE A 329 -3.77 5.44 21.08
C ILE A 329 -2.56 4.58 21.44
N ALA A 330 -1.57 5.20 22.09
CA ALA A 330 -0.34 4.50 22.46
C ALA A 330 -0.61 3.33 23.42
N PRO A 331 0.22 2.26 23.37
CA PRO A 331 0.17 1.17 24.35
C PRO A 331 0.50 1.66 25.76
N SER A 332 0.21 0.86 26.78
CA SER A 332 0.58 1.16 28.17
C SER A 332 2.10 1.21 28.42
N ASN A 333 2.90 0.57 27.55
CA ASN A 333 4.36 0.58 27.63
C ASN A 333 4.92 2.01 27.49
N PRO A 334 5.65 2.55 28.49
CA PRO A 334 6.20 3.91 28.43
C PRO A 334 7.28 4.08 27.35
N ASN A 335 7.89 3.00 26.87
CA ASN A 335 8.94 3.04 25.84
C ASN A 335 8.37 3.02 24.41
N ALA A 336 7.05 2.85 24.26
CA ALA A 336 6.36 2.75 22.97
C ALA A 336 5.34 3.88 22.80
N LYS A 337 5.66 5.09 23.29
CA LYS A 337 4.80 6.29 23.18
C LYS A 337 5.02 7.07 21.90
N GLU A 338 6.23 7.02 21.34
CA GLU A 338 6.50 7.65 20.06
C GLU A 338 5.77 6.87 18.95
N VAL A 339 4.92 7.57 18.20
CA VAL A 339 4.21 7.05 17.02
C VAL A 339 5.21 6.72 15.92
N THR A 340 6.23 7.57 15.79
CA THR A 340 7.20 7.57 14.71
C THR A 340 8.44 6.72 15.01
N ARG A 341 9.02 6.10 13.97
CA ARG A 341 10.36 5.50 14.06
C ARG A 341 11.16 5.72 12.78
N ARG A 342 12.28 6.44 12.88
CA ARG A 342 13.30 6.50 11.82
C ARG A 342 14.25 5.32 11.99
N LEU A 343 14.41 4.51 10.94
CA LEU A 343 15.27 3.33 10.96
C LEU A 343 16.57 3.59 10.22
N ASP A 344 17.65 2.98 10.72
CA ASP A 344 18.95 2.87 10.03
C ASP A 344 19.59 4.22 9.65
N THR A 345 19.37 5.26 10.46
CA THR A 345 19.88 6.62 10.20
C THR A 345 20.14 7.41 11.49
N LYS A 346 21.02 8.41 11.40
CA LYS A 346 21.34 9.33 12.51
C LYS A 346 20.44 10.56 12.49
N GLU A 347 20.24 11.18 13.65
CA GLU A 347 19.37 12.37 13.81
C GLU A 347 19.64 13.48 12.80
N ASN A 348 20.90 13.88 12.67
CA ASN A 348 21.34 14.90 11.71
C ASN A 348 21.08 14.57 10.23
N GLU A 349 20.79 13.30 9.89
CA GLU A 349 20.48 12.88 8.52
C GLU A 349 18.99 12.85 8.22
N TRP A 350 18.15 12.53 9.22
CA TRP A 350 16.70 12.44 9.06
C TRP A 350 15.94 13.71 9.40
N GLU A 351 16.56 14.68 10.08
CA GLU A 351 15.95 16.00 10.35
C GLU A 351 15.42 16.70 9.09
N ARG A 352 16.03 16.43 7.93
CA ARG A 352 15.61 16.95 6.62
C ARG A 352 14.48 16.14 5.95
N TRP A 353 14.14 14.97 6.49
CA TRP A 353 13.08 14.13 5.94
C TRP A 353 11.73 14.74 6.24
N ASN A 354 10.84 14.74 5.24
CA ASN A 354 9.59 15.47 5.31
C ASN A 354 8.49 14.62 5.98
N TRP A 355 8.44 14.64 7.31
CA TRP A 355 7.44 13.91 8.10
C TRP A 355 6.56 14.91 8.83
N ARG A 356 5.29 14.95 8.43
CA ARG A 356 4.30 15.94 8.88
C ARG A 356 3.17 15.27 9.64
N THR A 357 2.62 15.99 10.61
CA THR A 357 1.42 15.63 11.36
C THR A 357 0.48 16.84 11.39
N GLU A 358 -0.79 16.65 11.05
CA GLU A 358 -1.81 17.71 11.04
C GLU A 358 -3.17 17.16 11.47
N GLY A 359 -3.78 17.72 12.53
CA GLY A 359 -5.11 17.30 12.98
C GLY A 359 -5.18 15.88 13.60
N ASP A 360 -4.04 15.22 13.82
CA ASP A 360 -3.97 13.90 14.47
C ASP A 360 -4.34 13.99 15.97
N LEU A 361 -5.11 13.02 16.47
CA LEU A 361 -5.40 12.85 17.90
C LEU A 361 -4.36 11.91 18.52
N MET A 362 -3.63 12.44 19.49
CA MET A 362 -2.69 11.66 20.31
C MET A 362 -3.33 11.32 21.65
N ALA A 363 -3.45 10.04 21.97
CA ALA A 363 -4.05 9.54 23.20
C ALA A 363 -3.09 8.62 23.96
N ASN A 364 -3.32 8.49 25.27
CA ASN A 364 -2.49 7.69 26.19
C ASN A 364 -0.98 8.04 26.14
N GLY A 365 -0.66 9.32 25.98
CA GLY A 365 0.72 9.80 25.92
C GLY A 365 1.43 9.55 24.58
N ALA A 366 0.69 9.17 23.53
CA ALA A 366 1.24 9.13 22.18
C ALA A 366 1.83 10.50 21.79
N PHE A 367 2.88 10.51 20.99
CA PHE A 367 3.37 11.72 20.34
C PHE A 367 4.03 11.41 19.01
N PHE A 368 3.99 12.37 18.09
CA PHE A 368 4.61 12.30 16.78
C PHE A 368 5.76 13.31 16.74
N VAL A 369 6.94 12.88 16.30
CA VAL A 369 8.08 13.77 16.09
C VAL A 369 8.10 14.17 14.62
N PRO A 370 7.80 15.42 14.23
CA PRO A 370 7.87 15.87 12.84
C PRO A 370 9.30 16.25 12.41
N SER A 371 9.53 16.36 11.10
CA SER A 371 10.83 16.77 10.51
C SER A 371 10.66 17.36 9.10
N GLY A 372 11.71 18.00 8.58
CA GLY A 372 11.79 18.53 7.22
C GLY A 372 11.51 20.04 7.09
N ASP A 373 11.85 20.61 5.93
CA ASP A 373 11.64 22.03 5.63
C ASP A 373 10.13 22.32 5.53
N GLY A 374 9.59 22.94 6.58
CA GLY A 374 8.13 23.13 6.74
C GLY A 374 7.64 23.23 8.18
N VAL A 375 8.51 23.03 9.18
CA VAL A 375 8.20 23.26 10.61
C VAL A 375 7.91 24.75 10.93
N ASN A 376 8.07 25.67 9.97
CA ASN A 376 7.68 27.08 10.08
C ASN A 376 6.40 27.41 9.29
N ALA A 377 5.29 27.59 10.02
CA ALA A 377 4.27 28.65 9.91
C ALA A 377 3.81 29.21 8.53
N HIS A 378 3.91 28.48 7.41
CA HIS A 378 3.36 28.92 6.12
C HIS A 378 2.33 27.98 5.48
N TYR A 379 1.95 26.89 6.14
CA TYR A 379 0.79 26.07 5.76
C TYR A 379 -0.55 26.57 6.35
N VAL A 380 -0.53 27.66 7.11
CA VAL A 380 -1.72 28.25 7.78
C VAL A 380 -2.50 29.22 6.88
N LEU A 381 -2.01 29.56 5.69
CA LEU A 381 -2.61 30.62 4.84
C LEU A 381 -2.75 30.19 3.37
N ALA A 382 -3.43 29.06 3.11
CA ALA A 382 -4.06 28.79 1.79
C ALA A 382 -5.05 27.60 1.76
N SER A 383 -5.20 26.77 2.81
CA SER A 383 -6.23 25.72 2.84
C SER A 383 -7.38 26.13 3.76
N SER A 384 -8.50 26.57 3.18
CA SER A 384 -9.79 26.74 3.87
C SER A 384 -10.46 25.41 4.30
N VAL A 385 -9.65 24.36 4.43
CA VAL A 385 -10.05 22.97 4.59
C VAL A 385 -9.07 22.36 5.60
N GLU A 386 -9.27 22.64 6.88
CA GLU A 386 -8.58 21.90 7.94
C GLU A 386 -8.89 20.39 7.76
N PRO A 387 -7.90 19.47 7.89
CA PRO A 387 -8.19 18.05 7.99
C PRO A 387 -9.18 17.86 9.14
N LYS A 388 -10.38 17.35 8.82
CA LYS A 388 -11.44 17.24 9.83
C LYS A 388 -10.97 16.35 10.98
N SER A 389 -11.17 16.91 12.17
CA SER A 389 -10.67 16.43 13.46
C SER A 389 -10.82 14.92 13.61
N ALA A 390 -9.77 14.28 14.11
CA ALA A 390 -9.77 12.89 14.54
C ALA A 390 -10.91 12.52 15.53
N ALA A 391 -11.72 13.49 15.98
CA ALA A 391 -13.02 13.30 16.60
C ALA A 391 -14.01 12.43 15.78
N PHE A 392 -13.90 12.38 14.45
CA PHE A 392 -14.78 11.55 13.60
C PHE A 392 -14.19 10.16 13.28
N ILE A 393 -13.03 9.79 13.87
CA ILE A 393 -12.35 8.54 13.50
C ILE A 393 -13.19 7.30 13.76
N ASP A 394 -13.90 7.25 14.90
CA ASP A 394 -14.82 6.14 15.19
C ASP A 394 -15.86 5.94 14.08
N GLN A 395 -16.34 7.04 13.51
CA GLN A 395 -17.34 7.06 12.47
C GLN A 395 -16.75 6.71 11.10
N LEU A 396 -15.60 7.30 10.75
CA LEU A 396 -14.91 7.09 9.47
C LEU A 396 -14.37 5.66 9.32
N THR A 397 -13.99 5.03 10.43
CA THR A 397 -13.42 3.66 10.48
C THR A 397 -14.41 2.64 11.04
N LEU A 398 -15.69 3.00 11.20
CA LEU A 398 -16.71 2.14 11.82
C LEU A 398 -16.81 0.77 11.14
N ASN A 399 -16.70 0.76 9.82
CA ASN A 399 -16.91 -0.40 8.98
C ASN A 399 -15.61 -1.02 8.43
N SER A 400 -14.45 -0.64 8.97
CA SER A 400 -13.17 -1.18 8.49
C SER A 400 -13.14 -2.71 8.60
N GLY A 401 -12.57 -3.37 7.59
CA GLY A 401 -12.57 -4.82 7.43
C GLY A 401 -13.68 -5.32 6.50
N VAL A 402 -13.92 -6.64 6.51
CA VAL A 402 -14.91 -7.27 5.64
C VAL A 402 -16.33 -6.91 6.08
N LEU A 403 -17.15 -6.53 5.10
CA LEU A 403 -18.59 -6.30 5.21
C LEU A 403 -19.34 -7.63 5.07
N LEU A 404 -20.05 -8.03 6.12
CA LEU A 404 -20.85 -9.26 6.14
C LEU A 404 -22.27 -9.01 5.61
N ALA A 405 -22.90 -10.06 5.04
CA ALA A 405 -24.22 -9.97 4.40
C ALA A 405 -25.36 -9.48 5.32
N ASN A 406 -25.20 -9.58 6.64
CA ASN A 406 -26.19 -9.16 7.63
C ASN A 406 -25.88 -7.82 8.32
N GLY A 407 -24.97 -7.01 7.79
CA GLY A 407 -24.64 -5.70 8.36
C GLY A 407 -23.90 -5.74 9.71
N GLY A 408 -23.43 -6.93 10.12
CA GLY A 408 -22.45 -7.05 11.20
C GLY A 408 -21.09 -6.56 10.71
N THR A 409 -20.41 -5.74 11.50
CA THR A 409 -19.00 -5.43 11.30
C THR A 409 -18.20 -6.72 11.54
N GLY A 410 -17.25 -7.06 10.67
CA GLY A 410 -16.40 -8.26 10.81
C GLY A 410 -15.52 -8.31 12.07
N TYR A 411 -15.72 -7.37 13.01
CA TYR A 411 -15.01 -7.24 14.28
C TYR A 411 -15.14 -8.49 15.15
N ASP A 412 -16.27 -9.21 15.07
CA ASP A 412 -16.53 -10.39 15.91
C ASP A 412 -15.87 -11.69 15.41
N ILE A 413 -15.25 -11.69 14.21
CA ILE A 413 -14.79 -12.93 13.54
C ILE A 413 -13.26 -13.02 13.42
N ALA A 414 -12.51 -12.00 13.82
CA ALA A 414 -11.03 -12.04 13.79
C ALA A 414 -10.39 -13.05 14.76
N ASN A 415 -11.18 -13.91 15.41
CA ASN A 415 -10.70 -14.97 16.29
C ASN A 415 -11.38 -16.32 15.97
N PRO A 416 -10.81 -17.17 15.08
CA PRO A 416 -11.30 -18.53 14.87
C PRO A 416 -10.87 -19.46 16.01
N GLY A 417 -11.12 -19.03 17.26
CA GLY A 417 -10.54 -19.61 18.47
C GLY A 417 -11.37 -19.41 19.75
N SER A 418 -12.69 -19.21 19.67
CA SER A 418 -13.55 -19.38 20.86
C SER A 418 -15.00 -19.65 20.46
N ARG A 419 -15.43 -20.92 20.56
CA ARG A 419 -16.86 -21.22 20.65
C ARG A 419 -17.29 -20.97 22.09
N SER A 420 -17.91 -19.82 22.37
CA SER A 420 -18.78 -19.68 23.54
C SER A 420 -20.19 -19.30 23.06
N GLY A 421 -21.14 -20.17 23.36
CA GLY A 421 -22.53 -20.08 22.92
C GLY A 421 -23.22 -18.78 23.29
N GLY A 422 -24.12 -18.35 22.42
CA GLY A 422 -24.98 -17.21 22.63
C GLY A 422 -25.85 -17.36 23.88
N ILE A 423 -25.95 -16.27 24.64
CA ILE A 423 -27.08 -16.03 25.52
C ILE A 423 -27.65 -14.67 25.13
N SER A 424 -28.87 -14.72 24.63
CA SER A 424 -29.76 -13.58 24.46
C SER A 424 -30.10 -12.98 25.83
N SER A 425 -29.99 -11.67 25.98
CA SER A 425 -30.60 -10.96 27.11
C SER A 425 -31.54 -9.88 26.59
N GLY A 426 -32.83 -10.23 26.52
CA GLY A 426 -33.92 -9.27 26.53
C GLY A 426 -34.01 -8.57 27.88
N GLY A 427 -34.52 -7.34 27.87
CA GLY A 427 -34.58 -6.46 29.02
C GLY A 427 -35.57 -6.87 30.12
N GLY A 428 -35.32 -6.33 31.31
CA GLY A 428 -36.21 -6.34 32.47
C GLY A 428 -35.53 -5.65 33.65
N GLY A 429 -36.10 -4.54 34.11
CA GLY A 429 -35.54 -3.72 35.18
C GLY A 429 -35.85 -4.22 36.60
N GLY A 430 -35.20 -3.59 37.59
CA GLY A 430 -35.65 -3.57 38.98
C GLY A 430 -34.60 -3.93 40.04
N GLY A 431 -34.07 -2.91 40.72
CA GLY A 431 -33.93 -2.84 42.19
C GLY A 431 -32.92 -3.72 42.95
N GLY A 432 -32.00 -3.05 43.65
CA GLY A 432 -31.73 -3.32 45.08
C GLY A 432 -30.52 -4.21 45.47
N GLY A 433 -29.46 -3.55 45.94
CA GLY A 433 -28.66 -3.85 47.15
C GLY A 433 -28.12 -5.27 47.44
N GLY A 434 -26.81 -5.36 47.71
CA GLY A 434 -26.24 -6.41 48.58
C GLY A 434 -24.83 -6.87 48.25
N PHE A 435 -23.84 -6.42 49.03
CA PHE A 435 -22.49 -6.98 49.15
C PHE A 435 -22.50 -8.37 49.81
N ILE A 436 -21.79 -9.38 49.27
CA ILE A 436 -20.99 -10.41 49.99
C ILE A 436 -19.89 -10.95 49.04
N PRO A 437 -18.61 -11.10 49.46
CA PRO A 437 -17.54 -11.72 48.67
C PRO A 437 -17.35 -13.21 49.00
N GLY A 438 -16.89 -14.02 48.03
CA GLY A 438 -16.67 -15.46 48.25
C GLY A 438 -15.90 -16.21 47.16
N SER A 439 -14.70 -16.64 47.54
CA SER A 439 -13.96 -17.86 47.16
C SER A 439 -13.67 -18.16 45.68
N GLY A 440 -12.40 -17.94 45.31
CA GLY A 440 -11.75 -18.62 44.19
C GLY A 440 -11.40 -20.06 44.56
N VAL A 441 -11.72 -20.99 43.67
CA VAL A 441 -11.34 -22.40 43.73
C VAL A 441 -10.37 -22.63 42.58
N GLY A 442 -9.15 -23.09 42.91
CA GLY A 442 -8.08 -23.32 41.97
C GLY A 442 -8.30 -24.56 41.11
N TYR A 443 -7.79 -24.51 39.88
CA TYR A 443 -7.51 -25.69 39.07
C TYR A 443 -6.09 -25.57 38.51
N ALA A 444 -5.26 -26.52 38.93
CA ALA A 444 -3.92 -26.78 38.41
C ALA A 444 -4.01 -27.61 37.11
N PRO A 445 -3.10 -27.44 36.14
CA PRO A 445 -2.96 -28.36 35.02
C PRO A 445 -2.06 -29.55 35.38
N PRO A 446 -2.27 -30.75 34.81
CA PRO A 446 -1.43 -31.92 35.08
C PRO A 446 -0.12 -31.85 34.26
N GLY A 447 0.97 -32.24 34.91
CA GLY A 447 2.26 -32.50 34.26
C GLY A 447 2.48 -33.98 33.92
N PHE A 448 3.46 -34.23 33.05
CA PHE A 448 4.31 -35.44 32.81
C PHE A 448 4.65 -35.44 31.31
N GLY A 449 5.87 -35.59 30.81
CA GLY A 449 7.27 -35.62 31.28
C GLY A 449 8.11 -35.19 30.05
N GLY A 450 9.33 -34.66 30.14
CA GLY A 450 10.49 -35.24 30.82
C GLY A 450 11.38 -35.93 29.79
N ASP A 451 12.30 -35.17 29.18
CA ASP A 451 13.65 -35.56 28.69
C ASP A 451 14.32 -34.30 28.12
N GLY A 452 15.23 -33.64 28.87
CA GLY A 452 16.68 -33.70 28.64
C GLY A 452 17.09 -32.76 27.49
N GLY A 453 17.62 -31.54 27.67
CA GLY A 453 18.72 -31.12 28.53
C GLY A 453 19.98 -30.95 27.68
N TYR A 454 20.27 -29.74 27.17
CA TYR A 454 21.63 -29.26 26.83
C TYR A 454 21.65 -27.72 26.84
N PHE A 455 22.45 -27.17 27.75
CA PHE A 455 22.87 -25.76 27.83
C PHE A 455 24.22 -25.60 27.14
N GLY A 456 24.44 -24.41 26.56
CA GLY A 456 25.69 -23.95 25.95
C GLY A 456 25.39 -23.48 24.52
N GLY A 457 25.44 -22.19 24.16
CA GLY A 457 26.46 -21.21 24.48
C GLY A 457 27.29 -21.00 23.21
N ASP A 458 27.32 -19.76 22.73
CA ASP A 458 28.16 -19.18 21.67
C ASP A 458 27.57 -18.97 20.28
N GLY A 459 27.85 -17.76 19.79
CA GLY A 459 27.27 -17.11 18.63
C GLY A 459 27.80 -17.57 17.28
N GLY A 460 27.13 -17.10 16.24
CA GLY A 460 27.50 -17.36 14.85
C GLY A 460 26.37 -16.97 13.92
N TRP A 461 26.34 -15.69 13.57
CA TRP A 461 25.59 -15.17 12.44
C TRP A 461 26.06 -15.89 11.16
N PHE A 462 25.16 -16.60 10.48
CA PHE A 462 25.39 -17.11 9.13
C PHE A 462 24.36 -16.51 8.17
N PHE A 463 24.76 -15.43 7.52
CA PHE A 463 24.21 -15.04 6.22
C PHE A 463 24.83 -15.97 5.17
N SER A 464 24.01 -16.75 4.47
CA SER A 464 24.46 -17.47 3.27
C SER A 464 24.37 -16.52 2.08
N SER A 465 25.52 -16.03 1.62
CA SER A 465 25.66 -15.27 0.38
C SER A 465 25.46 -16.18 -0.83
N ALA A 466 24.55 -15.83 -1.73
CA ALA A 466 24.50 -16.42 -3.08
C ALA A 466 25.62 -15.81 -3.96
N PRO A 467 26.21 -16.58 -4.91
CA PRO A 467 27.33 -16.11 -5.75
C PRO A 467 26.85 -15.19 -6.89
N PRO A 468 27.73 -14.35 -7.47
CA PRO A 468 27.36 -13.38 -8.49
C PRO A 468 27.12 -14.04 -9.86
N LEU A 469 26.03 -13.66 -10.53
CA LEU A 469 25.82 -13.97 -11.95
C LEU A 469 26.65 -13.04 -12.84
N HIS A 470 27.31 -13.65 -13.84
CA HIS A 470 28.12 -12.98 -14.84
C HIS A 470 27.29 -12.10 -15.81
N SER A 471 27.90 -10.98 -16.18
CA SER A 471 27.43 -9.91 -17.07
C SER A 471 27.04 -10.35 -18.49
N HIS A 472 25.79 -10.10 -18.90
CA HIS A 472 25.34 -10.14 -20.30
C HIS A 472 24.94 -8.75 -20.86
N GLU A 473 25.15 -7.66 -20.12
CA GLU A 473 24.69 -6.32 -20.55
C GLU A 473 25.64 -5.59 -21.50
N THR A 474 26.92 -5.98 -21.58
CA THR A 474 27.92 -5.26 -22.39
C THR A 474 27.78 -5.49 -23.90
N PHE A 475 27.06 -6.53 -24.34
CA PHE A 475 26.90 -6.85 -25.77
C PHE A 475 25.71 -6.17 -26.46
N ILE A 476 24.68 -5.76 -25.69
CA ILE A 476 23.45 -5.16 -26.26
C ILE A 476 23.63 -3.64 -26.49
N ILE A 477 24.42 -2.97 -25.66
CA ILE A 477 24.67 -1.52 -25.79
C ILE A 477 25.55 -1.22 -27.01
N LEU A 478 26.52 -2.09 -27.32
CA LEU A 478 27.42 -1.90 -28.45
C LEU A 478 26.71 -2.07 -29.81
N SER A 479 25.74 -2.97 -29.90
CA SER A 479 24.97 -3.21 -31.13
C SER A 479 23.98 -2.08 -31.43
N GLY A 480 23.34 -1.49 -30.40
CA GLY A 480 22.45 -0.34 -30.56
C GLY A 480 23.16 0.92 -31.07
N LEU A 481 24.35 1.22 -30.55
CA LEU A 481 25.18 2.35 -30.98
C LEU A 481 25.63 2.20 -32.44
N ILE A 482 26.02 1.00 -32.86
CA ILE A 482 26.42 0.73 -34.25
C ILE A 482 25.23 0.93 -35.20
N ILE A 483 24.04 0.42 -34.85
CA ILE A 483 22.84 0.55 -35.69
C ILE A 483 22.42 2.01 -35.83
N PHE A 484 22.45 2.80 -34.75
CA PHE A 484 22.11 4.22 -34.78
C PHE A 484 23.12 5.05 -35.61
N THR A 485 24.40 4.69 -35.53
CA THR A 485 25.46 5.35 -36.31
C THR A 485 25.34 5.05 -37.80
N PHE A 486 25.02 3.79 -38.16
CA PHE A 486 24.77 3.43 -39.56
C PHE A 486 23.51 4.11 -40.10
N TYR A 487 22.42 4.14 -39.33
CA TYR A 487 21.16 4.77 -39.73
C TYR A 487 21.30 6.28 -39.96
N THR A 488 22.08 6.96 -39.13
CA THR A 488 22.33 8.40 -39.28
C THR A 488 23.23 8.72 -40.47
N PHE A 489 24.28 7.91 -40.72
CA PHE A 489 25.13 8.10 -41.89
C PHE A 489 24.41 7.85 -43.22
N THR A 490 23.55 6.83 -43.30
CA THR A 490 22.82 6.51 -44.55
C THR A 490 21.76 7.54 -44.90
N ASN A 491 21.13 8.17 -43.91
CA ASN A 491 19.99 9.07 -44.16
C ASN A 491 20.38 10.55 -44.29
N TYR A 492 21.50 10.99 -43.70
CA TYR A 492 21.83 12.42 -43.64
C TYR A 492 23.08 12.83 -44.41
N TYR A 493 23.93 11.90 -44.85
CA TYR A 493 25.16 12.21 -45.58
C TYR A 493 25.45 11.29 -46.79
N PRO A 494 24.54 11.19 -47.79
CA PRO A 494 24.74 10.34 -48.96
C PRO A 494 26.01 10.62 -49.79
N PRO A 495 26.53 11.86 -49.95
CA PRO A 495 27.73 12.09 -50.76
C PRO A 495 29.03 11.57 -50.13
N LEU A 496 29.07 11.34 -48.81
CA LEU A 496 30.27 10.82 -48.13
C LEU A 496 30.45 9.30 -48.28
N LEU A 497 29.35 8.56 -48.48
CA LEU A 497 29.39 7.11 -48.66
C LEU A 497 29.99 6.71 -50.01
N GLN A 498 29.88 7.59 -51.02
CA GLN A 498 30.46 7.38 -52.36
C GLN A 498 31.99 7.56 -52.40
N LEU A 499 32.57 8.30 -51.43
CA LEU A 499 34.01 8.50 -51.31
C LEU A 499 34.73 7.41 -50.49
N LEU A 500 33.98 6.61 -49.73
CA LEU A 500 34.49 5.49 -48.93
C LEU A 500 34.38 4.13 -49.67
N LEU A 501 33.65 4.10 -50.79
CA LEU A 501 33.43 2.90 -51.62
C LEU A 501 34.06 3.01 -53.03
N SER A 502 34.98 3.97 -53.24
CA SER A 502 35.78 4.09 -54.47
C SER A 502 37.28 3.99 -54.22
#